data_AF-A0A9P4QL75-F1
#
_entry.id   AF-A0A9P4QL75-F1
#
_cell.length_a   1.000
_cell.length_b   1.000
_cell.length_c   1.000
_cell.angle_alpha   90.00
_cell.angle_beta   90.00
_cell.angle_gamma   90.00
#
_symmetry.space_group_name_H-M   'P 1'
#
loop_
_entity.id
_entity.type
_entity.pdbx_description
1 polymer ?
#
loop_
_entity_poly.entity_id
_entity_poly.type
_entity_poly.pdbx_seq_one_letter_code
_entity_poly.pdbx_strand_id
1 'polypeptide(L)'
;MAQYCYSPLRANQVRIIHLEDGDGDDTLRCRIEHVDVDSASYAAISYVWGEPSTECRMELSGADGTSEIPLTRDLSELLRDL
;
A
#
# COMPACT_ATOMS: atom_id res chain seq x y z
N MET A 1 -15.74 -0.78 -10.34
CA MET A 1 -14.48 -0.65 -9.58
C MET A 1 -13.65 -1.88 -9.91
N ALA A 2 -12.40 -1.70 -10.34
CA ALA A 2 -11.52 -2.82 -10.60
C ALA A 2 -11.06 -3.41 -9.26
N GLN A 3 -10.84 -4.73 -9.20
CA GLN A 3 -10.25 -5.38 -8.03
C GLN A 3 -8.77 -5.58 -8.32
N TYR A 4 -7.90 -5.25 -7.36
CA TYR A 4 -6.48 -5.52 -7.49
C TYR A 4 -6.27 -7.03 -7.72
N CYS A 5 -5.69 -7.39 -8.86
CA CYS A 5 -5.37 -8.78 -9.19
C CYS A 5 -3.95 -9.09 -8.70
N TYR A 6 -3.85 -10.09 -7.82
CA TYR A 6 -2.55 -10.55 -7.35
C TYR A 6 -1.68 -11.04 -8.52
N SER A 7 -0.50 -10.44 -8.66
CA SER A 7 0.54 -10.92 -9.57
C SER A 7 1.76 -11.39 -8.77
N PRO A 8 2.25 -12.63 -8.97
CA PRO A 8 3.36 -13.19 -8.20
C PRO A 8 4.68 -12.45 -8.47
N LEU A 9 5.51 -12.35 -7.44
CA LEU A 9 6.86 -11.77 -7.53
C LEU A 9 7.83 -12.78 -8.15
N ARG A 10 8.79 -12.28 -8.93
CA ARG A 10 9.94 -13.09 -9.36
C ARG A 10 10.95 -13.22 -8.22
N ALA A 11 11.94 -14.09 -8.41
CA ALA A 11 13.09 -14.13 -7.51
C ALA A 11 13.74 -12.75 -7.43
N ASN A 12 14.13 -12.34 -6.22
CA ASN A 12 14.76 -11.04 -5.94
C ASN A 12 13.88 -9.80 -6.16
N GLN A 13 12.55 -9.96 -6.16
CA GLN A 13 11.62 -8.84 -6.24
C GLN A 13 10.86 -8.60 -4.95
N VAL A 14 10.54 -7.33 -4.71
CA VAL A 14 9.65 -6.86 -3.64
C VAL A 14 8.57 -5.94 -4.21
N ARG A 15 7.50 -5.73 -3.43
CA ARG A 15 6.50 -4.70 -3.74
C ARG A 15 6.81 -3.44 -2.95
N ILE A 16 6.94 -2.32 -3.64
CA ILE A 16 7.00 -1.01 -3.00
C ILE A 16 5.62 -0.37 -3.11
N ILE A 17 5.17 0.20 -2.00
CA ILE A 17 4.01 1.06 -1.93
C ILE A 17 4.51 2.51 -2.06
N HIS A 18 4.11 3.17 -3.14
CA HIS A 18 4.32 4.61 -3.31
C HIS A 18 3.07 5.31 -2.78
N LEU A 19 3.19 5.95 -1.62
CA LEU A 19 2.14 6.80 -1.10
C LEU A 19 2.04 8.07 -1.96
N GLU A 20 0.82 8.45 -2.32
CA GLU A 20 0.55 9.73 -2.98
C GLU A 20 0.28 10.80 -1.92
N ASP A 21 0.55 12.06 -2.26
CA ASP A 21 0.32 13.19 -1.35
C ASP A 21 -1.16 13.28 -0.92
N GLY A 22 -1.38 13.60 0.35
CA GLY A 22 -2.69 13.86 0.95
C GLY A 22 -2.53 14.63 2.26
N ASP A 23 -3.64 15.10 2.84
CA ASP A 23 -3.63 15.85 4.11
C ASP A 23 -4.62 15.28 5.13
N GLY A 24 -4.20 15.24 6.39
CA GLY A 24 -5.03 14.84 7.55
C GLY A 24 -5.86 13.57 7.32
N ASP A 25 -7.18 13.77 7.16
CA ASP A 25 -8.20 12.71 7.02
C ASP A 25 -8.48 12.31 5.56
N ASP A 26 -7.72 12.82 4.59
CA ASP A 26 -7.89 12.48 3.17
C ASP A 26 -7.80 10.97 2.93
N THR A 27 -8.47 10.49 1.89
CA THR A 27 -8.36 9.07 1.51
C THR A 27 -6.91 8.74 1.17
N LEU A 28 -6.35 7.72 1.84
CA LEU A 28 -5.02 7.20 1.51
C LEU A 28 -5.01 6.69 0.07
N ARG A 29 -4.06 7.19 -0.73
CA ARG A 29 -3.85 6.77 -2.11
C ARG A 29 -2.44 6.24 -2.29
N CYS A 30 -2.31 5.18 -3.07
CA CYS A 30 -1.00 4.63 -3.37
C CYS A 30 -0.92 3.99 -4.76
N ARG A 31 0.30 3.66 -5.16
CA ARG A 31 0.61 2.76 -6.26
C ARG A 31 1.48 1.62 -5.75
N ILE A 32 1.33 0.44 -6.35
CA ILE A 32 2.16 -0.72 -6.06
C ILE A 32 3.04 -1.00 -7.27
N GLU A 33 4.35 -1.03 -7.05
CA GLU A 33 5.34 -1.38 -8.06
C GLU A 33 6.10 -2.64 -7.64
N HIS A 34 6.40 -3.52 -8.60
CA HIS A 34 7.33 -4.64 -8.40
C HIS A 34 8.72 -4.17 -8.81
N VAL A 35 9.67 -4.23 -7.87
CA VAL A 35 11.04 -3.77 -8.10
C VAL A 35 12.04 -4.83 -7.68
N ASP A 36 13.22 -4.83 -8.30
CA ASP A 36 14.32 -5.70 -7.91
C ASP A 36 15.01 -5.13 -6.65
N VAL A 37 15.16 -5.96 -5.62
CA VAL A 37 15.65 -5.58 -4.29
C VAL A 37 16.98 -4.84 -4.36
N ASP A 38 17.90 -5.30 -5.20
CA ASP A 38 19.26 -4.74 -5.33
C ASP A 38 19.29 -3.31 -5.89
N SER A 39 18.21 -2.89 -6.56
CA SER A 39 18.11 -1.58 -7.23
C SER A 39 17.20 -0.61 -6.48
N ALA A 40 16.43 -1.10 -5.53
CA ALA A 40 15.34 -0.38 -4.93
C ALA A 40 15.80 0.51 -3.76
N SER A 41 15.37 1.77 -3.76
CA SER A 41 15.44 2.64 -2.58
C SER A 41 14.08 2.64 -1.90
N TYR A 42 14.02 2.22 -0.64
CA TYR A 42 12.79 2.15 0.13
C TYR A 42 13.02 2.45 1.61
N ALA A 43 11.98 2.97 2.27
CA ALA A 43 11.92 3.02 3.72
C ALA A 43 11.20 1.76 4.22
N ALA A 44 11.87 0.99 5.07
CA ALA A 44 11.21 -0.12 5.75
C ALA A 44 10.41 0.42 6.94
N ILE A 45 9.13 0.06 7.01
CA ILE A 45 8.27 0.37 8.15
C ILE A 45 8.11 -0.86 9.04
N SER A 46 8.05 -0.64 10.35
CA SER A 46 7.79 -1.69 11.33
C SER A 46 6.50 -1.34 12.06
N TYR A 47 5.55 -2.26 12.07
CA TYR A 47 4.23 -2.07 12.66
C TYR A 47 3.73 -3.37 13.27
N VAL A 48 2.80 -3.25 14.21
CA VAL A 48 2.11 -4.40 14.79
C VAL A 48 0.88 -4.70 13.94
N TRP A 49 0.58 -5.98 13.73
CA TRP A 49 -0.67 -6.37 13.10
C TRP A 49 -1.84 -5.90 13.95
N GLY A 50 -2.59 -4.92 13.43
CA GLY A 50 -3.80 -4.43 14.08
C GLY A 50 -4.95 -5.44 14.04
N GLU A 51 -5.98 -5.12 14.81
CA GLU A 51 -7.21 -5.90 14.93
C GLU A 51 -7.94 -6.01 13.56
N PRO A 52 -8.12 -7.23 13.01
CA PRO A 52 -8.72 -7.42 11.68
C PRO A 52 -10.16 -6.93 11.57
N SER A 53 -10.90 -6.85 12.68
CA SER A 53 -12.29 -6.38 12.68
C SER A 53 -12.45 -4.87 12.44
N THR A 54 -11.35 -4.11 12.43
CA THR A 54 -11.37 -2.67 12.08
C THR A 54 -10.70 -2.44 10.73
N GLU A 55 -11.52 -2.42 9.68
CA GLU A 55 -11.06 -2.20 8.31
C GLU A 55 -11.07 -0.71 7.93
N CYS A 56 -9.90 -0.18 7.62
CA CYS A 56 -9.72 1.06 6.87
C CYS A 56 -9.58 0.74 5.38
N ARG A 57 -9.75 1.74 4.50
CA ARG A 57 -9.62 1.57 3.04
C ARG A 57 -8.54 2.48 2.50
N MET A 58 -7.74 1.93 1.59
CA MET A 58 -6.75 2.67 0.79
C MET A 58 -7.06 2.46 -0.69
N GLU A 59 -7.03 3.55 -1.44
CA GLU A 59 -7.19 3.56 -2.89
C GLU A 59 -5.85 3.21 -3.56
N LEU A 60 -5.87 2.17 -4.37
CA LEU A 60 -4.75 1.77 -5.22
C LEU A 60 -4.98 2.30 -6.65
N SER A 61 -4.11 3.18 -7.09
CA SER A 61 -4.04 3.67 -8.46
C SER A 61 -3.22 2.70 -9.33
N GLY A 62 -3.86 2.07 -10.32
CA GLY A 62 -3.21 1.19 -11.30
C GLY A 62 -3.45 1.66 -12.74
N ALA A 63 -2.80 0.99 -13.70
CA ALA A 63 -2.99 1.28 -15.14
C ALA A 63 -4.44 1.05 -15.59
N ASP A 64 -5.13 0.09 -14.98
CA ASP A 64 -6.51 -0.29 -15.28
C ASP A 64 -7.56 0.51 -14.47
N GLY A 65 -7.12 1.57 -13.76
CA GLY A 65 -7.94 2.41 -12.91
C GLY A 65 -7.71 2.19 -11.42
N THR A 66 -8.65 2.68 -10.61
CA THR A 66 -8.55 2.65 -9.14
C THR A 66 -9.21 1.40 -8.56
N SER A 67 -8.52 0.75 -7.62
CA SER A 67 -9.01 -0.36 -6.80
C SER A 67 -8.98 0.02 -5.32
N GLU A 68 -9.72 -0.67 -4.46
CA GLU A 68 -9.65 -0.46 -3.01
C GLU A 68 -9.03 -1.67 -2.31
N ILE A 69 -8.16 -1.43 -1.33
CA ILE A 69 -7.52 -2.47 -0.52
C ILE A 69 -7.90 -2.24 0.95
N PRO A 70 -8.38 -3.29 1.66
CA PRO A 70 -8.62 -3.20 3.09
C PRO A 70 -7.28 -3.17 3.85
N LEU A 71 -7.21 -2.30 4.86
CA LEU A 71 -6.09 -2.19 5.80
C LEU A 71 -6.62 -2.35 7.22
N THR A 72 -5.76 -2.80 8.13
CA THR A 72 -6.03 -2.66 9.57
C THR A 72 -5.82 -1.20 9.98
N ARG A 73 -6.45 -0.80 11.10
CA ARG A 73 -6.31 0.56 11.65
C ARG A 73 -4.84 0.95 11.87
N ASP A 74 -4.07 0.10 12.55
CA ASP A 74 -2.68 0.40 12.90
C ASP A 74 -1.80 0.68 11.68
N LEU A 75 -2.00 -0.07 10.58
CA LEU A 75 -1.30 0.19 9.32
C LEU A 75 -1.80 1.49 8.67
N SER A 76 -3.11 1.76 8.71
CA SER A 76 -3.66 3.01 8.16
C SER A 76 -3.16 4.25 8.89
N GLU A 77 -3.04 4.21 10.21
CA GLU A 77 -2.54 5.33 11.02
C GLU A 77 -1.05 5.56 10.74
N LEU A 78 -0.24 4.49 10.75
CA LEU A 78 1.18 4.59 10.43
C LEU A 78 1.45 5.22 9.07
N LEU A 79 0.69 4.86 8.04
CA LEU A 79 0.90 5.42 6.70
C LEU A 79 0.52 6.90 6.59
N ARG A 80 -0.32 7.43 7.49
CA ARG A 80 -0.67 8.85 7.54
C ARG A 80 0.39 9.70 8.25
N ASP A 81 1.22 9.07 9.08
CA ASP A 81 2.26 9.74 9.86
C ASP A 81 3.62 9.85 9.12
N LEU A 82 3.71 9.32 7.88
CA LEU A 82 4.92 9.37 7.03
C LEU A 82 4.97 10.64 6.19
#